data_AF-A0AA50KNX4-F1
#
_entry.id   AF-A0AA50KNX4-F1
#
_cell.length_a   1.000
_cell.length_b   1.000
_cell.length_c   1.000
_cell.angle_alpha   90.00
_cell.angle_beta   90.00
_cell.angle_gamma   90.00
#
_symmetry.space_group_name_H-M   'P 1'
#
loop_
_entity.id
_entity.type
_entity.pdbx_description
1 polymer ?
#
loop_
_entity_poly.entity_id
_entity_poly.type
_entity_poly.pdbx_seq_one_letter_code
_entity_poly.pdbx_strand_id
1 'polypeptide(L)'
;MKVLNLLMRLVMLVFWAGIIYALIGPGFEEAGSMPMILGAVVLVMHGLQMLMLKQVASLLNPSVGDYLEVLVFGSFAMHRHRNRLKALSEQQKR
;
A
#
# COMPACT_ATOMS: atom_id res chain seq x y z
N MET A 1 6.58 3.30 -17.00
CA MET A 1 6.40 3.60 -15.55
C MET A 1 4.94 3.88 -15.18
N LYS A 2 4.27 4.88 -15.77
CA LYS A 2 2.88 5.25 -15.37
C LYS A 2 1.84 4.16 -15.66
N VAL A 3 1.87 3.55 -16.85
CA VAL A 3 0.94 2.46 -17.23
C VAL A 3 1.16 1.22 -16.37
N LEU A 4 2.43 0.83 -16.14
CA LEU A 4 2.77 -0.27 -15.24
C LEU A 4 2.27 -0.02 -13.81
N ASN A 5 2.46 1.18 -13.28
CA ASN A 5 1.94 1.54 -11.95
C ASN A 5 0.41 1.46 -11.88
N LEU A 6 -0.29 1.90 -12.93
CA LEU A 6 -1.74 1.79 -13.03
C LEU A 6 -2.18 0.32 -13.04
N LEU A 7 -1.54 -0.53 -13.85
CA LEU A 7 -1.81 -1.97 -13.90
C LEU A 7 -1.59 -2.63 -12.55
N MET A 8 -0.49 -2.30 -11.86
CA MET A 8 -0.20 -2.85 -10.53
C MET A 8 -1.23 -2.42 -9.48
N ARG A 9 -1.69 -1.15 -9.52
CA ARG A 9 -2.77 -0.68 -8.64
C ARG A 9 -4.08 -1.42 -8.93
N LEU A 10 -4.41 -1.69 -10.20
CA LEU A 10 -5.58 -2.49 -10.57
C LEU A 10 -5.49 -3.92 -10.05
N VAL A 11 -4.33 -4.57 -10.21
CA VAL A 11 -4.09 -5.92 -9.66
C VAL A 11 -4.30 -5.93 -8.14
N MET A 12 -3.82 -4.90 -7.44
CA MET A 12 -4.00 -4.79 -5.99
C MET A 12 -5.47 -4.59 -5.60
N LEU A 13 -6.26 -3.84 -6.37
CA LEU A 13 -7.71 -3.72 -6.13
C LEU A 13 -8.43 -5.06 -6.35
N VAL A 14 -8.07 -5.80 -7.40
CA VAL A 14 -8.61 -7.14 -7.65
C VAL A 14 -8.24 -8.10 -6.52
N PHE A 15 -7.01 -8.03 -6.02
CA PHE A 15 -6.58 -8.78 -4.84
C PHE A 15 -7.48 -8.48 -3.64
N TRP A 16 -7.64 -7.20 -3.26
CA TRP A 16 -8.50 -6.84 -2.12
C TRP A 16 -9.95 -7.25 -2.33
N ALA A 17 -10.49 -7.10 -3.55
CA ALA A 17 -11.83 -7.58 -3.88
C ALA A 17 -11.94 -9.10 -3.71
N GLY A 18 -10.94 -9.87 -4.13
CA GLY A 18 -10.87 -11.31 -3.95
C GLY A 18 -10.79 -11.72 -2.48
N ILE A 19 -9.99 -11.02 -1.68
CA ILE A 19 -9.90 -11.24 -0.22
C ILE A 19 -11.25 -10.97 0.45
N ILE A 20 -11.88 -9.83 0.14
CA ILE A 20 -13.19 -9.48 0.68
C ILE A 20 -14.20 -10.55 0.27
N TYR A 21 -14.32 -10.85 -1.03
CA TYR A 21 -15.25 -11.88 -1.53
C TYR A 21 -15.02 -13.24 -0.86
N ALA A 22 -13.77 -13.66 -0.66
CA ALA A 22 -13.49 -14.90 0.03
C ALA A 22 -13.98 -14.86 1.48
N LEU A 23 -13.79 -13.75 2.20
CA LEU A 23 -14.16 -13.62 3.62
C LEU A 23 -15.66 -13.47 3.89
N ILE A 24 -16.41 -12.83 2.98
CA ILE A 24 -17.85 -12.55 3.19
C ILE A 24 -18.78 -13.29 2.22
N GLY A 25 -18.24 -13.89 1.16
CA GLY A 25 -19.01 -14.54 0.11
C GLY A 25 -19.40 -15.98 0.46
N PRO A 26 -20.34 -16.56 -0.31
CA PRO A 26 -20.91 -17.89 -0.03
C PRO A 26 -19.96 -19.08 -0.27
N GLY A 27 -18.65 -18.86 -0.42
CA GLY A 27 -17.62 -19.88 -0.67
C GLY A 27 -16.44 -19.85 0.30
N PHE A 28 -16.59 -19.21 1.47
CA PHE A 28 -15.51 -19.12 2.46
C PHE A 28 -14.98 -20.50 2.89
N GLU A 29 -15.87 -21.49 3.06
CA GLU A 29 -15.48 -22.85 3.45
C GLU A 29 -14.60 -23.55 2.39
N GLU A 30 -14.84 -23.29 1.11
CA GLU A 30 -14.05 -23.86 0.00
C GLU A 30 -12.68 -23.19 -0.14
N ALA A 31 -12.61 -21.88 0.12
CA ALA A 31 -11.36 -21.12 0.06
C ALA A 31 -10.45 -21.36 1.28
N GLY A 32 -11.02 -21.84 2.39
CA GLY A 32 -10.31 -22.11 3.64
C GLY A 32 -9.67 -20.86 4.27
N SER A 33 -8.62 -21.05 5.06
CA SER A 33 -7.94 -19.96 5.78
C SER A 33 -6.93 -19.17 4.93
N MET A 34 -6.64 -19.62 3.71
CA MET A 34 -5.57 -19.07 2.88
C MET A 34 -5.80 -17.58 2.52
N PRO A 35 -7.00 -17.14 2.07
CA PRO A 35 -7.26 -15.73 1.80
C PRO A 35 -7.08 -14.86 3.06
N MET A 36 -7.50 -15.34 4.23
CA MET A 36 -7.32 -14.62 5.48
C MET A 36 -5.85 -14.43 5.82
N ILE A 37 -5.03 -15.48 5.71
CA ILE A 37 -3.58 -15.43 5.96
C ILE A 37 -2.90 -14.46 4.99
N LEU A 38 -3.20 -14.57 3.69
CA LEU A 38 -2.61 -13.69 2.67
C LEU A 38 -3.01 -12.22 2.88
N GLY A 39 -4.29 -11.95 3.13
CA GLY A 39 -4.78 -10.60 3.43
C GLY A 39 -4.11 -10.01 4.68
N ALA A 40 -3.96 -10.81 5.73
CA ALA A 40 -3.27 -10.39 6.95
C ALA A 40 -1.79 -10.08 6.71
N VAL A 41 -1.06 -10.93 5.99
CA VAL A 41 0.36 -10.69 5.66
C VAL A 41 0.52 -9.40 4.85
N VAL A 42 -0.32 -9.18 3.85
CA VAL A 42 -0.28 -7.95 3.03
C VAL A 42 -0.62 -6.72 3.87
N LEU A 43 -1.63 -6.79 4.74
CA LEU A 43 -1.96 -5.72 5.68
C LEU A 43 -0.77 -5.38 6.59
N VAL A 44 -0.08 -6.37 7.15
CA VAL A 44 1.11 -6.14 7.99
C VAL A 44 2.19 -5.43 7.18
N MET A 45 2.48 -5.89 5.96
CA MET A 45 3.48 -5.25 5.10
C MET A 45 3.12 -3.81 4.73
N HIS A 46 1.85 -3.54 4.41
CA HIS A 46 1.37 -2.19 4.12
C HIS A 46 1.38 -1.30 5.37
N GLY A 47 1.07 -1.86 6.54
CA GLY A 47 1.19 -1.19 7.83
C GLY A 47 2.62 -0.76 8.14
N LEU A 48 3.60 -1.65 7.90
CA LEU A 48 5.02 -1.29 8.03
C LEU A 48 5.39 -0.13 7.10
N GLN A 49 4.88 -0.11 5.87
CA GLN A 49 5.12 0.99 4.92
C GLN A 49 4.47 2.30 5.38
N MET A 50 3.28 2.26 6.00
CA MET A 50 2.68 3.44 6.63
C MET A 50 3.53 3.95 7.79
N LEU A 51 4.10 3.07 8.62
CA LEU A 51 5.00 3.46 9.70
C LEU A 51 6.27 4.13 9.16
N MET A 52 6.83 3.62 8.06
CA MET A 52 7.95 4.28 7.37
C MET A 52 7.56 5.68 6.87
N LEU A 53 6.36 5.86 6.31
CA LEU A 53 5.87 7.19 5.91
C LEU A 53 5.68 8.12 7.11
N LYS A 54 5.23 7.58 8.25
CA LYS A 54 5.07 8.34 9.49
C LYS A 54 6.40 8.86 10.04
N GLN A 55 7.48 8.07 9.94
CA GLN A 55 8.82 8.48 10.40
C GLN A 55 9.35 9.72 9.66
N VAL A 56 8.92 9.91 8.42
CA VAL A 56 9.32 11.04 7.56
C VAL A 56 8.22 12.10 7.43
N ALA A 57 7.17 12.02 8.27
CA ALA A 57 5.99 12.87 8.14
C ALA A 57 6.30 14.35 8.41
N SER A 58 7.26 14.66 9.29
CA SER A 58 7.69 16.04 9.56
C SER A 58 8.29 16.73 8.33
N LEU A 59 8.84 15.96 7.39
CA LEU A 59 9.43 16.47 6.15
C LEU A 59 8.41 16.53 5.01
N LEU A 60 7.53 15.54 4.92
CA LEU A 60 6.63 15.37 3.77
C LEU A 60 5.23 15.94 3.98
N ASN A 61 4.81 16.14 5.23
CA ASN A 61 3.46 16.50 5.64
C ASN A 61 2.37 15.66 4.92
N PRO A 62 2.40 14.32 5.07
CA PRO A 62 1.45 13.44 4.41
C PRO A 62 0.02 13.66 4.95
N SER A 63 -0.94 13.66 4.04
CA SER A 63 -2.37 13.72 4.34
C SER A 63 -2.91 12.34 4.75
N VAL A 64 -4.12 12.30 5.32
CA VAL A 64 -4.82 11.03 5.61
C VAL A 64 -4.98 10.18 4.34
N GLY A 65 -5.23 10.82 3.18
CA GLY A 65 -5.34 10.13 1.89
C GLY A 65 -4.05 9.41 1.50
N ASP A 66 -2.88 9.97 1.81
CA ASP A 66 -1.59 9.34 1.50
C ASP A 66 -1.39 8.05 2.31
N TYR A 67 -1.81 8.05 3.58
CA TYR A 67 -1.77 6.85 4.42
C TYR A 67 -2.73 5.77 3.92
N LEU A 68 -3.95 6.14 3.51
CA LEU A 68 -4.90 5.20 2.91
C LEU A 68 -4.38 4.63 1.58
N GLU A 69 -3.75 5.46 0.75
CA GLU A 69 -3.11 4.99 -0.48
C GLU A 69 -2.01 3.97 -0.20
N VAL A 70 -1.17 4.19 0.83
CA VAL A 70 -0.16 3.20 1.24
C VAL A 70 -0.81 1.95 1.84
N LEU A 71 -1.91 2.08 2.59
CA LEU A 71 -2.62 0.92 3.12
C LEU A 71 -3.22 0.03 2.03
N VAL A 72 -3.72 0.61 0.94
CA VAL A 72 -4.35 -0.14 -0.15
C VAL A 72 -3.32 -0.60 -1.18
N PHE A 73 -2.41 0.28 -1.59
CA PHE A 73 -1.49 0.06 -2.71
C PHE A 73 -0.03 -0.20 -2.29
N GLY A 74 0.28 -0.09 -1.01
CA GLY A 74 1.59 -0.39 -0.47
C GLY A 74 2.73 0.40 -1.12
N SER A 75 3.73 -0.34 -1.62
CA SER A 75 4.96 0.22 -2.20
C SER A 75 4.71 1.07 -3.45
N PHE A 76 3.62 0.83 -4.17
CA PHE A 76 3.23 1.60 -5.36
C PHE A 76 2.83 3.04 -5.00
N ALA A 77 2.22 3.27 -3.83
CA ALA A 77 1.96 4.62 -3.32
C ALA A 77 3.23 5.29 -2.77
N MET A 78 4.13 4.51 -2.17
CA MET A 78 5.38 5.02 -1.60
C MET A 78 6.36 5.60 -2.63
N HIS A 79 6.26 5.24 -3.91
CA HIS A 79 7.18 5.74 -4.93
C HIS A 79 7.19 7.27 -5.02
N ARG A 80 6.01 7.92 -4.94
CA ARG A 80 5.90 9.40 -4.96
C ARG A 80 6.58 10.03 -3.75
N HIS A 81 6.37 9.47 -2.56
CA HIS A 81 6.96 9.96 -1.32
C HIS A 81 8.47 9.80 -1.30
N ARG A 82 8.99 8.67 -1.79
CA ARG A 82 10.44 8.43 -1.94
C ARG A 82 11.10 9.44 -2.87
N ASN A 83 10.47 9.75 -4.00
CA ASN A 83 11.00 10.74 -4.94
C ASN A 83 11.02 12.16 -4.33
N ARG A 84 9.96 12.54 -3.60
CA ARG A 84 9.92 13.81 -2.85
C ARG A 84 10.99 13.90 -1.78
N LEU A 85 11.21 12.83 -1.02
CA LEU A 85 12.28 12.77 0.00
C LEU A 85 13.67 12.89 -0.61
N LYS A 86 13.92 12.22 -1.74
CA LYS A 86 15.20 12.34 -2.45
C LYS A 86 15.46 13.80 -2.87
N ALA A 87 14.46 14.46 -3.44
CA ALA A 87 14.58 15.87 -3.83
C ALA A 87 14.88 16.80 -2.63
N LEU A 88 14.22 16.60 -1.49
CA LEU A 88 14.48 17.38 -0.26
C LEU A 88 15.91 17.12 0.28
N SER A 89 16.35 15.86 0.28
CA SER A 89 17.69 15.50 0.74
C SER A 89 18.79 16.07 -0.15
N GLU A 90 18.55 16.17 -1.47
CA GLU A 90 19.48 16.80 -2.41
C GLU A 90 19.56 18.31 -2.23
N GLN A 91 18.44 18.96 -1.86
CA GLN A 91 18.42 20.39 -1.54
C GLN A 91 19.18 20.73 -0.26
N GLN A 92 19.09 19.89 0.78
CA GLN A 92 19.83 20.10 2.05
C GLN A 92 21.34 19.85 1.94
N LYS A 93 21.81 19.18 0.89
CA LYS A 93 23.24 18.91 0.67
C LYS A 93 23.96 20.03 -0.10
N ARG A 94 23.24 20.99 -0.68
CA ARG A 94 23.78 22.19 -1.33
C ARG A 94 23.81 23.34 -0.35
#